data_AF-A0A3A5VQV8-F1
#
_entry.id   AF-A0A3A5VQV8-F1
#
_cell.length_a   1.000
_cell.length_b   1.000
_cell.length_c   1.000
_cell.angle_alpha   90.00
_cell.angle_beta   90.00
_cell.angle_gamma   90.00
#
_symmetry.space_group_name_H-M   'P 1'
#
loop_
_entity.id
_entity.type
_entity.pdbx_description
1 polymer ?
#
loop_
_entity_poly.entity_id
_entity_poly.type
_entity_poly.pdbx_seq_one_letter_code
_entity_poly.pdbx_strand_id
1 'polypeptide(L)'
;MSKMLPFETTGIPQEDEDDIDPFAELEIGSKSPLQTNSGPDSFEENDLLSAFSDDEDDEDDEIVLSFDDEDAPALEKASSSISNGAESTYKLLLETVWVDDILDPSEVELLARKRGELGLTFERHLQLVRDIIGG
;
A
#
# COMPACT_ATOMS: atom_id res chain seq x y z
N MET A 1 49.69 3.59 2.37
CA MET A 1 48.78 4.59 1.76
C MET A 1 47.35 4.24 2.11
N SER A 2 46.73 4.98 3.03
CA SER A 2 45.27 4.93 3.24
C SER A 2 44.69 6.23 2.68
N LYS A 3 43.94 6.12 1.57
CA LYS A 3 43.11 7.21 1.03
C LYS A 3 41.82 7.22 1.84
N MET A 4 41.76 8.06 2.87
CA MET A 4 40.48 8.43 3.49
C MET A 4 39.70 9.28 2.49
N LEU A 5 38.45 8.87 2.22
CA LEU A 5 37.52 9.57 1.34
C LEU A 5 37.01 10.85 2.03
N PRO A 6 36.80 11.95 1.29
CA PRO A 6 36.38 13.23 1.86
C PRO A 6 34.86 13.26 1.97
N PHE A 7 34.31 12.64 3.01
CA PHE A 7 33.00 13.07 3.52
C PHE A 7 33.25 14.04 4.66
N GLU A 8 33.82 15.19 4.30
CA GLU A 8 33.92 16.34 5.17
C GLU A 8 32.51 16.96 5.22
N THR A 9 31.77 16.68 6.29
CA THR A 9 30.47 17.30 6.60
C THR A 9 30.70 18.73 7.10
N THR A 10 31.42 19.54 6.31
CA THR A 10 31.65 20.96 6.60
C THR A 10 30.53 21.75 5.92
N GLY A 11 29.53 22.15 6.71
CA GLY A 11 28.55 23.16 6.28
C GLY A 11 27.08 22.79 6.39
N ILE A 12 26.71 21.65 6.98
CA ILE A 12 25.33 21.44 7.42
C ILE A 12 25.29 21.89 8.89
N PRO A 13 24.51 22.92 9.27
CA PRO A 13 24.28 23.17 10.68
C PRO A 13 23.72 21.87 11.27
N GLN A 14 24.31 21.39 12.36
CA GLN A 14 23.74 20.32 13.17
C GLN A 14 22.50 20.90 13.85
N GLU A 15 21.43 21.08 13.08
CA GLU A 15 20.09 21.16 13.63
C GLU A 15 19.73 19.73 13.98
N ASP A 16 19.43 19.48 15.26
CA ASP A 16 19.23 18.17 15.84
C ASP A 16 18.23 17.36 14.98
N GLU A 17 18.72 16.37 14.21
CA GLU A 17 17.90 15.52 13.33
C GLU A 17 16.80 14.76 14.11
N ASP A 18 16.92 14.71 15.44
CA ASP A 18 15.95 14.10 16.35
C ASP A 18 14.75 15.03 16.66
N ASP A 19 14.83 16.34 16.39
CA ASP A 19 13.76 17.32 16.66
C ASP A 19 12.93 17.66 15.40
N ILE A 20 13.34 17.18 14.23
CA ILE A 20 12.61 17.37 12.97
C ILE A 20 11.48 16.34 12.92
N ASP A 21 10.26 16.77 13.27
CA ASP A 21 9.07 15.94 13.12
C ASP A 21 8.87 15.59 11.64
N PRO A 22 8.99 14.30 11.25
CA PRO A 22 8.86 13.87 9.87
C PRO A 22 7.46 14.11 9.29
N PHE A 23 6.47 14.40 10.13
CA PHE A 23 5.10 14.70 9.72
C PHE A 23 4.76 16.20 9.74
N ALA A 24 5.71 17.09 10.09
CA ALA A 24 5.47 18.52 10.14
C ALA A 24 5.02 19.11 8.79
N GLU A 25 5.56 18.61 7.68
CA GLU A 25 5.20 19.05 6.32
C GLU A 25 3.78 18.60 5.91
N LEU A 26 3.25 17.55 6.55
CA LEU A 26 1.93 17.03 6.24
C LEU A 26 0.79 17.82 6.92
N GLU A 27 1.11 18.80 7.78
CA GLU A 27 0.14 19.65 8.50
C GLU A 27 -0.96 18.88 9.28
N ILE A 28 -0.73 17.60 9.62
CA ILE A 28 -1.76 16.72 10.22
C ILE A 28 -2.10 17.11 11.68
N GLY A 29 -1.27 17.92 12.34
CA GLY A 29 -1.33 18.10 13.81
C GLY A 29 -1.60 19.49 14.38
N SER A 30 -1.54 20.59 13.61
CA SER A 30 -1.51 21.96 14.20
C SER A 30 -2.67 22.87 13.83
N LYS A 31 -3.91 22.40 14.02
CA LYS A 31 -5.09 23.28 14.05
C LYS A 31 -5.78 23.16 15.40
N SER A 32 -5.21 23.80 16.42
CA SER A 32 -5.95 24.08 17.65
C SER A 32 -6.95 25.22 17.35
N PRO A 33 -8.23 25.10 17.70
CA PRO A 33 -9.25 26.08 17.34
C PRO A 33 -9.07 27.33 18.20
N LEU A 34 -8.35 28.32 17.68
CA LEU A 34 -8.33 29.64 18.31
C LEU A 34 -9.64 30.37 18.00
N GLN A 35 -10.33 30.64 19.09
CA GLN A 35 -11.62 31.26 19.27
C GLN A 35 -11.70 32.71 18.71
N THR A 36 -12.65 32.93 17.77
CA THR A 36 -13.43 34.15 17.42
C THR A 36 -12.81 35.55 17.50
N ASN A 37 -12.81 36.28 16.37
CA ASN A 37 -13.56 37.53 16.24
C ASN A 37 -13.70 38.01 14.78
N SER A 38 -14.71 37.52 14.06
CA SER A 38 -15.37 38.18 12.91
C SER A 38 -16.64 37.40 12.54
N GLY A 39 -17.80 37.98 12.85
CA GLY A 39 -19.09 37.84 12.15
C GLY A 39 -19.61 36.46 11.71
N PRO A 40 -20.72 35.96 12.28
CA PRO A 40 -21.38 34.72 11.84
C PRO A 40 -22.33 34.97 10.66
N ASP A 41 -21.86 35.30 9.45
CA ASP A 41 -22.77 35.54 8.32
C ASP A 41 -22.12 35.56 6.92
N SER A 42 -21.35 34.54 6.54
CA SER A 42 -21.01 34.24 5.13
C SER A 42 -20.27 32.90 4.96
N PHE A 43 -20.67 31.88 5.72
CA PHE A 43 -20.66 30.56 5.11
C PHE A 43 -21.91 30.54 4.29
N GLU A 44 -21.80 30.89 3.01
CA GLU A 44 -22.88 30.57 2.09
C GLU A 44 -23.18 29.10 2.30
N GLU A 45 -24.41 28.88 2.71
CA GLU A 45 -25.15 27.64 2.95
C GLU A 45 -25.22 26.71 1.74
N ASN A 46 -24.26 26.80 0.81
CA ASN A 46 -24.02 25.82 -0.22
C ASN A 46 -23.41 24.59 0.45
N ASP A 47 -24.32 23.75 0.92
CA ASP A 47 -24.09 22.38 1.33
C ASP A 47 -23.16 21.70 0.31
N LEU A 48 -21.89 21.49 0.70
CA LEU A 48 -20.88 20.82 -0.12
C LEU A 48 -21.30 19.39 -0.51
N LEU A 49 -22.29 18.80 0.18
CA LEU A 49 -22.93 17.55 -0.22
C LEU A 49 -23.99 17.71 -1.32
N SER A 50 -24.59 18.89 -1.49
CA SER A 50 -25.56 19.17 -2.55
C SER A 50 -24.88 19.26 -3.93
N ALA A 51 -23.60 19.64 -4.00
CA ALA A 51 -22.81 19.58 -5.23
C ALA A 51 -22.60 18.14 -5.77
N PHE A 52 -22.79 17.11 -4.92
CA PHE A 52 -22.79 15.70 -5.34
C PHE A 52 -24.21 15.17 -5.59
N SER A 53 -25.25 15.96 -5.30
CA SER A 53 -26.65 15.55 -5.38
C SER A 53 -27.44 16.30 -6.46
N ASP A 54 -26.87 17.33 -7.09
CA ASP A 54 -27.53 18.16 -8.12
C ASP A 54 -27.12 17.82 -9.56
N ASP A 55 -26.33 16.76 -9.77
CA ASP A 55 -25.93 16.32 -11.11
C ASP A 55 -26.81 15.14 -11.56
N GLU A 56 -28.08 15.45 -11.84
CA GLU A 56 -29.06 14.50 -12.40
C GLU A 56 -29.28 14.63 -13.91
N ASP A 57 -28.51 15.41 -14.70
CA ASP A 57 -28.67 15.39 -16.16
C ASP A 57 -27.54 16.07 -16.96
N ASP A 58 -26.30 15.58 -16.86
CA ASP A 58 -25.34 15.78 -17.95
C ASP A 58 -24.76 14.43 -18.35
N GLU A 59 -24.94 14.13 -19.64
CA GLU A 59 -24.45 12.97 -20.36
C GLU A 59 -22.91 12.97 -20.34
N ASP A 60 -22.31 12.53 -19.23
CA ASP A 60 -20.92 12.13 -19.23
C ASP A 60 -20.81 10.87 -20.09
N ASP A 61 -20.42 11.08 -21.35
CA ASP A 61 -19.87 10.07 -22.24
C ASP A 61 -18.87 9.22 -21.44
N GLU A 62 -19.36 8.11 -20.90
CA GLU A 62 -18.55 7.03 -20.37
C GLU A 62 -17.63 6.64 -21.52
N ILE A 63 -16.36 7.03 -21.44
CA ILE A 63 -15.32 6.52 -22.32
C ILE A 63 -15.19 5.04 -21.94
N VAL A 64 -16.09 4.23 -22.52
CA VAL A 64 -16.02 2.79 -22.52
C VAL A 64 -14.78 2.50 -23.35
N LEU A 65 -13.67 2.23 -22.66
CA LEU A 65 -12.51 1.55 -23.23
C LEU A 65 -12.97 0.15 -23.65
N SER A 66 -13.64 0.10 -24.81
CA SER A 66 -13.91 -1.11 -25.56
C SER A 66 -12.55 -1.61 -26.04
N PHE A 67 -11.93 -2.47 -25.24
CA PHE A 67 -10.85 -3.31 -25.75
C PHE A 67 -11.46 -4.24 -26.79
N ASP A 68 -11.23 -3.94 -28.07
CA ASP A 68 -11.53 -4.85 -29.16
C ASP A 68 -10.64 -6.08 -28.99
N ASP A 69 -11.27 -7.23 -28.70
CA ASP A 69 -10.60 -8.49 -28.34
C ASP A 69 -9.79 -9.10 -29.51
N GLU A 70 -9.81 -8.48 -30.72
CA GLU A 70 -9.13 -9.01 -31.91
C GLU A 70 -7.61 -8.82 -31.93
N ASP A 71 -7.02 -7.94 -31.12
CA ASP A 71 -5.55 -7.72 -31.07
C ASP A 71 -4.92 -8.08 -29.72
N ALA A 72 -5.56 -8.97 -28.95
CA ALA A 72 -4.92 -9.60 -27.79
C ALA A 72 -4.22 -10.90 -28.24
N PRO A 73 -2.93 -11.11 -27.94
CA PRO A 73 -2.30 -12.41 -28.17
C PRO A 73 -3.06 -13.47 -27.35
N ALA A 74 -3.69 -14.41 -28.04
CA ALA A 74 -4.50 -15.47 -27.44
C ALA A 74 -3.78 -16.11 -26.25
N LEU A 75 -4.31 -15.87 -25.04
CA LEU A 75 -3.76 -16.39 -23.80
C LEU A 75 -4.21 -17.84 -23.60
N GLU A 76 -3.74 -18.73 -24.48
CA GLU A 76 -3.94 -20.19 -24.47
C GLU A 76 -3.19 -20.87 -23.29
N LYS A 77 -3.31 -20.32 -22.07
CA LYS A 77 -2.79 -20.93 -20.83
C LYS A 77 -3.37 -20.39 -19.52
N ALA A 78 -4.59 -19.86 -19.53
CA ALA A 78 -5.20 -19.23 -18.35
C ALA A 78 -5.47 -20.18 -17.15
N SER A 79 -5.43 -21.51 -17.32
CA SER A 79 -5.63 -22.43 -16.18
C SER A 79 -4.36 -22.72 -15.38
N SER A 80 -3.18 -22.37 -15.89
CA SER A 80 -1.88 -22.69 -15.26
C SER A 80 -1.10 -21.46 -14.78
N SER A 81 -1.55 -20.25 -15.09
CA SER A 81 -0.86 -19.00 -14.73
C SER A 81 -1.36 -18.37 -13.42
N ILE A 82 -2.64 -18.54 -13.06
CA ILE A 82 -3.23 -17.98 -11.83
C ILE A 82 -2.62 -18.60 -10.57
N SER A 83 -2.37 -19.92 -10.59
CA SER A 83 -1.70 -20.62 -9.49
C SER A 83 -0.30 -20.08 -9.22
N ASN A 84 0.45 -19.72 -10.27
CA ASN A 84 1.79 -19.16 -10.13
C ASN A 84 1.77 -17.78 -9.47
N GLY A 85 0.78 -16.93 -9.78
CA GLY A 85 0.62 -15.62 -9.14
C GLY A 85 0.29 -15.74 -7.65
N ALA A 86 -0.74 -16.53 -7.33
CA ALA A 86 -1.18 -16.76 -5.95
C ALA A 86 -0.06 -17.37 -5.08
N GLU A 87 0.65 -18.38 -5.59
CA GLU A 87 1.78 -18.99 -4.89
C GLU A 87 2.94 -18.00 -4.71
N SER A 88 3.25 -17.19 -5.73
CA SER A 88 4.31 -16.19 -5.63
C SER A 88 4.00 -15.13 -4.58
N THR A 89 2.76 -14.63 -4.54
CA THR A 89 2.30 -13.68 -3.50
C THR A 89 2.39 -14.31 -2.11
N TYR A 90 1.94 -15.56 -1.96
CA TYR A 90 2.02 -16.25 -0.68
C TYR A 90 3.45 -16.51 -0.24
N LYS A 91 4.34 -16.84 -1.18
CA LYS A 91 5.78 -17.04 -0.93
C LYS A 91 6.45 -15.74 -0.48
N LEU A 92 6.19 -14.63 -1.16
CA LEU A 92 6.66 -13.30 -0.75
C LEU A 92 6.24 -12.98 0.69
N LEU A 93 4.98 -13.24 1.05
CA LEU A 93 4.51 -13.05 2.43
C LEU A 93 5.25 -13.97 3.40
N LEU A 94 5.40 -15.24 3.05
CA LEU A 94 6.06 -16.25 3.88
C LEU A 94 7.54 -15.89 4.15
N GLU A 95 8.25 -15.34 3.17
CA GLU A 95 9.62 -14.83 3.30
C GLU A 95 9.72 -13.63 4.26
N THR A 96 8.68 -12.79 4.35
CA THR A 96 8.68 -11.62 5.27
C THR A 96 8.38 -11.95 6.72
N VAL A 97 7.61 -13.02 6.98
CA VAL A 97 7.20 -13.42 8.34
C VAL A 97 8.10 -14.50 8.93
N TRP A 98 8.90 -15.18 8.12
CA TRP A 98 9.83 -16.20 8.60
C TRP A 98 11.10 -15.54 9.16
N VAL A 99 11.21 -15.39 10.49
CA VAL A 99 12.36 -14.77 11.16
C VAL A 99 12.93 -15.70 12.24
N ASP A 100 14.24 -15.92 12.25
CA ASP A 100 14.96 -16.71 13.26
C ASP A 100 14.40 -18.13 13.50
N ASP A 101 13.89 -18.78 12.45
CA ASP A 101 13.24 -20.10 12.49
C ASP A 101 12.01 -20.17 13.42
N ILE A 102 11.39 -19.01 13.70
CA ILE A 102 10.22 -18.87 14.55
C ILE A 102 9.12 -18.14 13.76
N LEU A 103 7.86 -18.52 14.02
CA LEU A 103 6.68 -17.78 13.60
C LEU A 103 5.80 -17.50 14.80
N ASP A 104 5.34 -16.26 14.92
CA ASP A 104 4.43 -15.87 15.97
C ASP A 104 2.99 -16.34 15.69
N PRO A 105 2.16 -16.55 16.73
CA PRO A 105 0.78 -17.03 16.55
C PRO A 105 -0.06 -16.16 15.60
N SER A 106 0.13 -14.84 15.65
CA SER A 106 -0.57 -13.88 14.80
C SER A 106 -0.16 -14.00 13.32
N GLU A 107 1.11 -14.32 13.05
CA GLU A 107 1.64 -14.49 11.69
C GLU A 107 1.13 -15.80 11.08
N VAL A 108 1.05 -16.86 11.89
CA VAL A 108 0.43 -18.12 11.48
C VAL A 108 -1.05 -17.91 11.13
N GLU A 109 -1.78 -17.11 11.91
CA GLU A 109 -3.17 -16.77 11.62
C GLU A 109 -3.30 -15.95 10.32
N LEU A 110 -2.43 -14.96 10.12
CA LEU A 110 -2.35 -14.18 8.89
C LEU A 110 -2.11 -15.08 7.67
N LEU A 111 -1.14 -15.99 7.75
CA LEU A 111 -0.85 -16.96 6.69
C LEU A 111 -2.02 -17.90 6.44
N ALA A 112 -2.68 -18.40 7.48
CA ALA A 112 -3.86 -19.25 7.33
C ALA A 112 -4.99 -18.53 6.59
N ARG A 113 -5.22 -17.25 6.94
CA ARG A 113 -6.21 -16.40 6.26
C ARG A 113 -5.81 -16.15 4.81
N LYS A 114 -4.56 -15.74 4.55
CA LYS A 114 -4.08 -15.43 3.19
C LYS A 114 -4.06 -16.66 2.31
N ARG A 115 -3.69 -17.82 2.86
CA ARG A 115 -3.76 -19.12 2.18
C ARG A 115 -5.19 -19.43 1.72
N GLY A 116 -6.18 -19.22 2.59
CA GLY A 116 -7.60 -19.42 2.27
C GLY A 116 -8.10 -18.45 1.19
N GLU A 117 -7.70 -17.19 1.26
CA GLU A 117 -8.03 -16.16 0.27
C GLU A 117 -7.47 -16.49 -1.12
N LEU A 118 -6.25 -17.03 -1.17
CA LEU A 118 -5.55 -17.40 -2.41
C LEU A 118 -5.90 -18.81 -2.90
N GLY A 119 -6.77 -19.55 -2.20
CA GLY A 119 -7.18 -20.91 -2.59
C GLY A 119 -6.07 -21.96 -2.48
N LEU A 120 -5.06 -21.73 -1.65
CA LEU A 120 -3.92 -22.64 -1.47
C LEU A 120 -4.27 -23.78 -0.51
N THR A 121 -3.84 -25.00 -0.85
CA THR A 121 -4.00 -26.15 0.05
C THR A 121 -2.98 -26.09 1.19
N PHE A 122 -3.29 -26.72 2.32
CA PHE A 122 -2.35 -26.81 3.45
C PHE A 122 -1.06 -27.54 3.08
N GLU A 123 -1.15 -28.60 2.27
CA GLU A 123 0.00 -29.32 1.74
C GLU A 123 0.92 -28.40 0.93
N ARG A 124 0.36 -27.55 0.07
CA ARG A 124 1.13 -26.59 -0.70
C ARG A 124 1.84 -25.57 0.19
N HIS A 125 1.18 -25.09 1.24
CA HIS A 125 1.81 -24.24 2.25
C HIS A 125 3.03 -24.93 2.90
N LEU A 126 2.91 -26.19 3.34
CA LEU A 126 4.04 -26.92 3.92
C LEU A 126 5.20 -27.11 2.94
N GLN A 127 4.90 -27.30 1.66
CA GLN A 127 5.92 -27.40 0.63
C GLN A 127 6.68 -26.08 0.47
N LEU A 128 5.98 -24.94 0.43
CA LEU A 128 6.59 -23.62 0.38
C LEU A 128 7.41 -23.30 1.65
N VAL A 129 6.92 -23.67 2.82
CA VAL A 129 7.65 -23.54 4.10
C VAL A 129 8.95 -24.35 4.05
N ARG A 130 8.89 -25.59 3.56
CA ARG A 130 10.06 -26.45 3.40
C ARG A 130 11.07 -25.86 2.41
N ASP A 131 10.60 -25.30 1.31
CA ASP A 131 11.47 -24.70 0.28
C ASP A 131 12.23 -23.47 0.83
N ILE A 132 11.65 -22.74 1.79
CA ILE A 132 12.29 -21.57 2.42
C ILE A 132 13.29 -21.99 3.51
N ILE A 133 12.97 -23.00 4.33
CA ILE A 133 13.81 -23.42 5.48
C ILE A 133 14.89 -24.44 5.08
N GLY A 134 14.56 -25.32 4.13
CA GLY A 134 15.37 -26.48 3.76
C GLY A 134 16.10 -26.33 2.43
N GLY A 135 16.30 -25.10 1.97
CA GLY A 135 17.11 -24.77 0.79
C GLY A 135 18.56 -25.23 0.91
#